data_AF-A0A7W1ELA1-F1
#
_entry.id   AF-A0A7W1ELA1-F1
#
_cell.length_a   1.000
_cell.length_b   1.000
_cell.length_c   1.000
_cell.angle_alpha   90.00
_cell.angle_beta   90.00
_cell.angle_gamma   90.00
#
_symmetry.space_group_name_H-M   'P 1'
#
loop_
_entity.id
_entity.type
_entity.pdbx_description
1 polymer ?
#
loop_
_entity_poly.entity_id
_entity_poly.type
_entity_poly.pdbx_seq_one_letter_code
_entity_poly.pdbx_strand_id
1 'polypeptide(L)'
;MALREVIDANGALWSVYSVVPTTSARPGSVAPAFAGGWLCFQRGDEKWRHLGIPPGWSELTDEALLQMISSAEPVRSRLVVRT
;
A
#
# COMPACT_ATOMS: atom_id res chain seq x y z
N MET A 1 3.45 0.18 13.78
CA MET A 1 3.00 0.56 12.42
C MET A 1 3.76 1.81 12.05
N ALA A 2 4.75 1.71 11.17
CA ALA A 2 5.41 2.90 10.65
C ALA A 2 4.53 3.50 9.55
N LEU A 3 4.36 4.82 9.57
CA LEU A 3 3.70 5.60 8.53
C LEU A 3 4.76 6.57 8.02
N ARG A 4 4.93 6.61 6.71
CA ARG A 4 5.77 7.62 6.05
C ARG A 4 4.93 8.42 5.08
N GLU A 5 5.27 9.70 4.99
CA GLU A 5 4.71 10.60 4.01
C GLU A 5 5.82 10.99 3.05
N VAL A 6 5.57 10.82 1.75
CA VAL A 6 6.52 11.13 0.68
C VAL A 6 5.81 11.92 -0.41
N ILE A 7 6.53 12.85 -1.04
CA ILE A 7 5.99 13.71 -2.09
C ILE A 7 6.60 13.27 -3.42
N ASP A 8 5.76 13.02 -4.43
CA ASP A 8 6.26 12.67 -5.76
C ASP A 8 6.73 13.89 -6.56
N ALA A 9 7.33 13.64 -7.73
CA ALA A 9 7.83 14.70 -8.61
C ALA A 9 6.73 15.66 -9.12
N ASN A 10 5.45 15.27 -9.05
CA ASN A 10 4.31 16.10 -9.42
C ASN A 10 3.71 16.85 -8.21
N GLY A 11 4.31 16.73 -7.02
CA GLY A 11 3.83 17.35 -5.79
C GLY A 11 2.70 16.57 -5.10
N ALA A 12 2.40 15.33 -5.52
CA ALA A 12 1.36 14.55 -4.87
C ALA A 12 1.88 13.91 -3.57
N LEU A 13 1.08 14.01 -2.50
CA LEU A 13 1.38 13.41 -1.21
C LEU A 13 0.96 11.93 -1.17
N TRP A 14 1.91 11.08 -0.79
CA TRP A 14 1.74 9.65 -0.65
C TRP A 14 1.94 9.22 0.80
N SER A 15 0.95 8.52 1.35
CA SER A 15 1.07 7.83 2.63
C SER A 15 1.52 6.38 2.40
N VAL A 16 2.61 5.97 3.02
CA VAL A 16 3.21 4.63 2.90
C VAL A 16 3.20 3.93 4.25
N TYR A 17 2.61 2.74 4.31
CA TYR A 17 2.50 1.96 5.54
C TYR A 17 2.48 0.46 5.27
N SER A 18 3.06 -0.32 6.18
CA SER A 18 2.98 -1.78 6.11
C SER A 18 1.66 -2.29 6.69
N VAL A 19 1.11 -3.33 6.06
CA VAL A 19 -0.08 -4.03 6.54
C VAL A 19 0.26 -5.51 6.68
N VAL A 20 0.02 -6.06 7.87
CA VAL A 20 0.07 -7.50 8.12
C VAL A 20 -1.36 -7.92 8.46
N PRO A 21 -2.02 -8.75 7.64
CA PRO A 21 -3.37 -9.19 7.91
C PRO A 21 -3.37 -10.04 9.19
N THR A 22 -4.20 -9.67 10.16
CA THR A 22 -4.42 -10.48 11.35
C THR A 22 -5.29 -11.68 11.02
N THR A 23 -5.14 -12.77 11.78
CA THR A 23 -5.92 -14.01 11.65
C THR A 23 -7.45 -13.82 11.79
N SER A 24 -7.89 -12.66 12.29
CA SER A 24 -9.29 -12.24 12.39
C SER A 24 -9.89 -11.69 11.08
N ALA A 25 -9.09 -11.51 10.03
CA ALA A 25 -9.61 -11.11 8.72
C ALA A 25 -10.50 -12.21 8.14
N ARG A 26 -11.68 -11.83 7.60
CA ARG A 26 -12.60 -12.81 7.00
C ARG A 26 -11.89 -13.60 5.89
N PRO A 27 -12.07 -14.93 5.81
CA PRO A 27 -11.57 -15.73 4.70
C PRO A 27 -11.99 -15.11 3.36
N GLY A 28 -11.04 -14.92 2.45
CA GLY A 28 -11.28 -14.30 1.13
C GLY A 28 -11.30 -12.77 1.10
N SER A 29 -11.07 -12.07 2.23
CA SER A 29 -10.93 -10.60 2.24
C SER A 29 -9.62 -10.09 1.64
N VAL A 30 -8.61 -10.96 1.58
CA VAL A 30 -7.27 -10.69 1.06
C VAL A 30 -6.86 -11.87 0.18
N ALA A 31 -6.29 -11.59 -0.99
CA ALA A 31 -5.79 -12.67 -1.86
C ALA A 31 -4.61 -13.40 -1.18
N PRO A 32 -4.44 -14.72 -1.36
CA PRO A 32 -3.40 -15.50 -0.67
C PRO A 32 -1.98 -14.92 -0.80
N ALA A 33 -1.69 -14.29 -1.95
CA ALA A 33 -0.41 -13.64 -2.24
C ALA A 33 -0.05 -12.50 -1.25
N PHE A 34 -1.05 -11.89 -0.60
CA PHE A 34 -0.89 -10.82 0.38
C PHE A 34 -0.97 -11.30 1.84
N ALA A 35 -1.07 -12.62 2.08
CA ALA A 35 -1.15 -13.17 3.44
C ALA A 35 0.11 -12.90 4.27
N GLY A 36 1.28 -12.79 3.63
CA GLY A 36 2.55 -12.41 4.26
C GLY A 36 2.69 -10.92 4.60
N GLY A 37 1.66 -10.12 4.31
CA GLY A 37 1.69 -8.68 4.42
C GLY A 37 2.11 -7.98 3.13
N TRP A 38 1.92 -6.67 3.11
CA TRP A 38 2.19 -5.82 1.96
C TRP A 38 2.53 -4.41 2.37
N LEU A 39 3.22 -3.71 1.49
CA LEU A 39 3.39 -2.27 1.61
C LEU A 39 2.24 -1.57 0.87
N CYS A 40 1.49 -0.74 1.59
CA CYS A 40 0.39 0.03 1.04
C CYS A 40 0.88 1.44 0.73
N PHE A 41 0.59 1.90 -0.48
CA PHE A 41 0.78 3.26 -0.93
C PHE A 41 -0.58 3.88 -1.13
N GLN A 42 -0.82 5.07 -0.58
CA GLN A 42 -2.10 5.74 -0.66
C GLN A 42 -1.92 7.18 -1.09
N ARG A 43 -2.75 7.61 -2.04
CA ARG A 43 -2.86 8.99 -2.50
C ARG A 43 -4.34 9.37 -2.53
N GLY A 44 -4.77 10.22 -1.60
CA GLY A 44 -6.20 10.49 -1.40
C GLY A 44 -6.97 9.20 -1.11
N ASP A 45 -7.96 8.90 -1.95
CA ASP A 45 -8.78 7.67 -1.88
C ASP A 45 -8.20 6.49 -2.67
N GLU A 46 -7.20 6.74 -3.52
CA GLU A 46 -6.56 5.72 -4.33
C GLU A 46 -5.50 4.98 -3.51
N LYS A 47 -5.43 3.65 -3.68
CA LYS A 47 -4.48 2.80 -2.96
C LYS A 47 -3.80 1.84 -3.90
N TRP A 48 -2.55 1.52 -3.62
CA TRP A 48 -1.76 0.51 -4.30
C TRP A 48 -1.11 -0.41 -3.27
N ARG A 49 -0.97 -1.68 -3.63
CA ARG A 49 -0.38 -2.71 -2.76
C ARG A 49 0.83 -3.31 -3.46
N HIS A 50 1.99 -3.12 -2.86
CA HIS A 50 3.20 -3.82 -3.23
C HIS A 50 3.29 -5.11 -2.41
N LEU A 51 3.43 -6.24 -3.09
CA LEU A 51 3.45 -7.54 -2.44
C LEU A 51 4.70 -7.70 -1.57
N GLY A 52 4.49 -8.10 -0.30
CA GLY A 52 5.57 -8.20 0.68
C GLY A 52 5.91 -6.86 1.34
N ILE A 53 6.67 -6.96 2.44
CA ILE A 53 7.16 -5.80 3.20
C ILE A 53 8.68 -5.82 3.11
N PRO A 54 9.31 -4.91 2.34
CA PRO A 54 10.76 -4.84 2.26
C PRO A 54 11.39 -4.61 3.64
N PRO A 55 12.49 -5.29 3.98
CA PRO A 55 13.21 -5.04 5.23
C PRO A 55 13.73 -3.59 5.23
N GLY A 56 13.54 -2.89 6.34
CA GLY A 56 13.97 -1.50 6.47
C GLY A 56 13.24 -0.50 5.56
N TRP A 57 12.04 -0.83 5.04
CA TRP A 57 11.31 0.07 4.14
C TRP A 57 11.11 1.49 4.69
N SER A 58 11.00 1.62 6.02
CA SER A 58 10.86 2.91 6.70
C SER A 58 12.11 3.78 6.62
N GLU A 59 13.27 3.20 6.31
CA GLU A 59 14.56 3.88 6.21
C GLU A 59 14.96 4.13 4.75
N LEU A 60 14.21 3.59 3.79
CA LEU A 60 14.45 3.82 2.36
C LEU A 60 14.30 5.31 2.01
N THR A 61 14.95 5.75 0.94
CA THR A 61 14.74 7.11 0.44
C THR A 61 13.36 7.26 -0.17
N ASP A 62 12.89 8.49 -0.27
CA ASP A 62 11.59 8.80 -0.86
C ASP A 62 11.53 8.33 -2.32
N GLU A 63 12.63 8.48 -3.06
CA GLU A 63 12.74 7.99 -4.45
C GLU A 63 12.60 6.46 -4.53
N ALA A 64 13.20 5.73 -3.59
CA ALA A 64 13.10 4.27 -3.55
C ALA A 64 11.66 3.83 -3.24
N LEU A 65 10.97 4.51 -2.32
CA LEU A 65 9.56 4.26 -2.03
C LEU A 65 8.67 4.57 -3.25
N LEU A 66 8.92 5.68 -3.92
CA LEU A 66 8.15 6.08 -5.11
C LEU A 66 8.38 5.12 -6.29
N GLN A 67 9.60 4.59 -6.46
CA GLN A 67 9.88 3.57 -7.48
C GLN A 67 9.06 2.29 -7.25
N MET A 68 8.86 1.89 -6.00
CA MET A 68 8.06 0.71 -5.67
C MET A 68 6.59 0.82 -6.10
N ILE A 69 6.04 2.04 -6.19
CA ILE A 69 4.66 2.27 -6.69
C ILE A 69 4.50 1.72 -8.11
N SER A 70 5.54 1.79 -8.94
CA SER A 70 5.50 1.29 -10.33
C SER A 70 5.28 -0.23 -10.42
N SER A 71 5.63 -0.96 -9.35
CA SER A 71 5.44 -2.41 -9.22
C SER A 71 4.25 -2.78 -8.34
N ALA A 72 3.53 -1.79 -7.80
CA ALA A 72 2.42 -2.00 -6.89
C ALA A 72 1.10 -2.16 -7.66
N GLU A 73 0.24 -3.05 -7.17
CA GLU A 73 -1.06 -3.29 -7.79
C GLU A 73 -2.10 -2.27 -7.29
N PRO A 74 -2.83 -1.57 -8.18
CA PRO A 74 -3.91 -0.67 -7.77
C PRO A 74 -5.04 -1.45 -7.11
N VAL A 75 -5.46 -0.98 -5.93
CA VAL A 75 -6.64 -1.48 -5.24
C VAL A 75 -7.86 -0.92 -5.96
N ARG A 76 -8.58 -1.78 -6.66
CA ARG A 76 -9.88 -1.41 -7.23
C ARG A 76 -10.85 -1.11 -6.09
N SER A 77 -11.10 0.17 -5.84
CA SER A 77 -12.19 0.57 -4.97
C SER A 77 -13.48 0.05 -5.58
N ARG A 78 -14.22 -0.78 -4.85
CA ARG A 78 -15.59 -1.09 -5.21
C ARG A 78 -16.38 0.19 -4.97
N LEU A 79 -16.60 0.98 -6.02
CA LEU A 79 -17.63 2.01 -6.00
C LEU A 79 -18.92 1.33 -5.58
N VAL A 80 -19.37 1.62 -4.34
CA VAL A 80 -20.72 1.29 -3.91
C VAL A 80 -21.61 2.26 -4.69
N VAL A 81 -22.24 1.77 -5.76
CA VAL A 81 -23.32 2.49 -6.42
C VAL A 81 -24.44 2.63 -5.38
N ARG A 82 -24.61 3.84 -4.84
CA ARG A 82 -25.78 4.18 -4.03
C ARG A 82 -26.94 4.41 -5.00
N THR A 83 -27.78 3.39 -5.19
CA THR A 83 -29.14 3.51 -5.75
C THR A 83 -30.09 4.13 -4.74
#